data_AF-A0A1L3Q3K1-F1
#
_entry.id   AF-A0A1L3Q3K1-F1
#
_cell.length_a   1.000
_cell.length_b   1.000
_cell.length_c   1.000
_cell.angle_alpha   90.00
_cell.angle_beta   90.00
_cell.angle_gamma   90.00
#
_symmetry.space_group_name_H-M   'P 1'
#
loop_
_entity.id
_entity.type
_entity.pdbx_description
1 polymer ?
#
loop_
_entity_poly.entity_id
_entity_poly.type
_entity_poly.pdbx_seq_one_letter_code
_entity_poly.pdbx_strand_id
1 'polypeptide(L)'
;MEKRWQLIFLVTFIAAIIAYILLQAIDKPLEMIDRAAGLFAYYFIFLAILSSEYMKQMKKVFGQGFIRVHHHLARLGISLMLLHPIAFAFEKQSISIFIPVFYPLMEFLELAGRPAFYLIIIAVAAGVYRKHFIRKWKKIHYLNYPAFLLIFIHSWLIGTDLNSGIMQLLWVCMALVIAAIFVHKHIINPRKSM
;
A
#
# COMPACT_ATOMS: atom_id res chain seq x y z
N MET A 1 -7.48 -19.16 -18.82
CA MET A 1 -6.71 -18.02 -19.35
C MET A 1 -7.47 -16.71 -19.27
N GLU A 2 -8.78 -16.70 -19.56
CA GLU A 2 -9.65 -15.53 -19.50
C GLU A 2 -9.58 -14.72 -18.18
N LYS A 3 -9.72 -15.39 -17.02
CA LYS A 3 -9.64 -14.74 -15.69
C LYS A 3 -8.31 -14.01 -15.43
N ARG A 4 -7.21 -14.49 -16.01
CA ARG A 4 -5.89 -13.85 -15.88
C ARG A 4 -5.87 -12.51 -16.60
N TRP A 5 -6.41 -12.47 -17.82
CA TRP A 5 -6.49 -11.24 -18.62
C TRP A 5 -7.45 -10.23 -18.02
N GLN A 6 -8.59 -10.68 -17.49
CA GLN A 6 -9.54 -9.81 -16.78
C GLN A 6 -8.87 -9.12 -15.57
N LEU A 7 -8.09 -9.86 -14.78
CA LEU A 7 -7.36 -9.29 -13.64
C LEU A 7 -6.28 -8.31 -14.08
N ILE A 8 -5.49 -8.65 -15.11
CA ILE A 8 -4.46 -7.76 -15.65
C ILE A 8 -5.11 -6.47 -16.15
N PHE A 9 -6.19 -6.59 -16.94
CA PHE A 9 -6.92 -5.46 -17.48
C PHE A 9 -7.43 -4.54 -16.36
N LEU A 10 -8.09 -5.10 -15.35
CA LEU A 10 -8.59 -4.33 -14.20
C LEU A 10 -7.46 -3.58 -13.48
N VAL A 11 -6.33 -4.26 -13.26
CA VAL A 11 -5.16 -3.66 -12.62
C VAL A 11 -4.60 -2.51 -13.46
N THR A 12 -4.40 -2.73 -14.76
CA THR A 12 -3.88 -1.69 -15.66
C THR A 12 -4.86 -0.54 -15.85
N PHE A 13 -6.16 -0.81 -15.82
CA PHE A 13 -7.21 0.20 -15.96
C PHE A 13 -7.24 1.13 -14.74
N ILE A 14 -7.19 0.58 -13.53
CA ILE A 14 -7.09 1.40 -12.31
C ILE A 14 -5.79 2.20 -12.31
N ALA A 15 -4.66 1.59 -12.67
CA ALA A 15 -3.38 2.30 -12.78
C ALA A 15 -3.44 3.45 -13.79
N ALA A 16 -4.13 3.27 -14.93
CA ALA A 16 -4.32 4.30 -15.94
C ALA A 16 -5.19 5.46 -15.43
N ILE A 17 -6.24 5.18 -14.65
CA ILE A 17 -7.05 6.23 -14.00
C ILE A 17 -6.19 7.04 -13.04
N ILE A 18 -5.39 6.37 -12.19
CA ILE A 18 -4.48 7.06 -11.26
C ILE A 18 -3.50 7.95 -12.01
N ALA A 19 -2.86 7.42 -13.07
CA ALA A 19 -1.93 8.17 -13.90
C ALA A 19 -2.61 9.36 -14.59
N TYR A 20 -3.82 9.17 -15.13
CA TYR A 20 -4.57 10.23 -15.81
C TYR A 20 -4.87 11.41 -14.88
N ILE A 21 -5.31 11.14 -13.64
CA ILE A 21 -5.61 12.17 -12.64
C ILE A 21 -4.32 12.88 -12.20
N LEU A 22 -3.27 12.11 -11.89
CA LEU A 22 -1.96 12.65 -11.51
C LEU A 22 -1.45 13.68 -12.55
N LEU A 23 -1.56 13.33 -13.84
CA LEU A 23 -1.08 14.14 -14.95
C LEU A 23 -1.94 15.37 -15.29
N GLN A 24 -3.08 15.58 -14.62
CA GLN A 24 -3.89 16.80 -14.81
C GLN A 24 -3.26 18.03 -14.16
N ALA A 25 -2.40 17.84 -13.16
CA ALA A 25 -1.72 18.93 -12.46
C ALA A 25 -0.33 19.17 -13.06
N ILE A 26 -0.04 20.43 -13.40
CA ILE A 26 1.27 20.84 -13.89
C ILE A 26 2.12 21.21 -12.68
N ASP A 27 3.00 20.29 -12.29
CA ASP A 27 3.89 20.46 -11.14
C ASP A 27 5.36 20.43 -11.56
N LYS A 28 6.25 20.80 -10.62
CA LYS A 28 7.69 20.57 -10.82
C LYS A 28 7.97 19.06 -10.92
N PRO A 29 9.05 18.65 -11.63
CA PRO A 29 9.36 17.23 -11.79
C PRO A 29 9.48 16.45 -10.47
N LEU A 30 10.07 17.05 -9.44
CA LEU A 30 10.25 16.40 -8.13
C LEU A 30 8.93 16.21 -7.38
N GLU A 31 8.05 17.22 -7.40
CA GLU A 31 6.70 17.16 -6.82
C GLU A 31 5.85 16.08 -7.53
N MET A 32 5.97 15.98 -8.86
CA MET A 32 5.30 14.94 -9.63
C MET A 32 5.82 13.53 -9.30
N ILE A 33 7.14 13.37 -9.09
CA ILE A 33 7.73 12.11 -8.64
C ILE A 33 7.21 11.73 -7.26
N ASP A 34 7.17 12.69 -6.33
CA ASP A 34 6.68 12.49 -4.97
C ASP A 34 5.22 12.00 -4.95
N ARG A 35 4.33 12.73 -5.64
CA ARG A 35 2.91 12.38 -5.78
C ARG A 35 2.72 11.02 -6.46
N ALA A 36 3.42 10.78 -7.57
CA ALA A 36 3.36 9.50 -8.27
C ALA A 36 3.79 8.34 -7.36
N ALA A 37 4.89 8.52 -6.62
CA ALA A 37 5.42 7.53 -5.71
C ALA A 37 4.41 7.22 -4.59
N GLY A 38 3.81 8.23 -3.98
CA GLY A 38 2.78 8.05 -2.94
C GLY A 38 1.54 7.29 -3.44
N LEU A 39 0.97 7.71 -4.56
CA LEU A 39 -0.25 7.10 -5.13
C LEU A 39 -0.02 5.65 -5.54
N PHE A 40 1.05 5.39 -6.30
CA PHE A 40 1.34 4.04 -6.77
C PHE A 40 1.87 3.14 -5.65
N ALA A 41 2.54 3.66 -4.62
CA ALA A 41 2.88 2.89 -3.43
C ALA A 41 1.62 2.33 -2.76
N TYR A 42 0.63 3.18 -2.46
CA TYR A 42 -0.63 2.75 -1.87
C TYR A 42 -1.32 1.68 -2.72
N TYR A 43 -1.39 1.91 -4.04
CA TYR A 43 -1.98 0.97 -4.98
C TYR A 43 -1.27 -0.39 -5.04
N PHE A 44 0.05 -0.43 -5.13
CA PHE A 44 0.79 -1.69 -5.20
C PHE A 44 0.83 -2.43 -3.86
N ILE A 45 0.83 -1.72 -2.73
CA ILE A 45 0.70 -2.34 -1.40
C ILE A 45 -0.70 -2.97 -1.25
N PHE A 46 -1.75 -2.29 -1.70
CA PHE A 46 -3.12 -2.85 -1.76
C PHE A 46 -3.15 -4.18 -2.54
N LEU A 47 -2.59 -4.19 -3.75
CA LEU A 47 -2.52 -5.38 -4.59
C LEU A 47 -1.66 -6.49 -3.94
N ALA A 48 -0.56 -6.12 -3.27
CA ALA A 48 0.27 -7.07 -2.54
C ALA A 48 -0.51 -7.76 -1.42
N ILE A 49 -1.26 -7.00 -0.60
CA ILE A 49 -2.11 -7.54 0.47
C ILE A 49 -3.22 -8.43 -0.12
N LEU A 50 -3.92 -7.98 -1.17
CA LEU A 50 -4.95 -8.80 -1.83
C LEU A 50 -4.40 -10.13 -2.34
N SER A 51 -3.23 -10.09 -3.00
CA SER A 51 -2.62 -11.29 -3.56
C SER A 51 -2.21 -12.31 -2.49
N SER A 52 -1.76 -11.86 -1.32
CA SER A 52 -1.46 -12.74 -0.19
C SER A 52 -2.70 -13.25 0.52
N GLU A 53 -3.78 -12.48 0.53
CA GLU A 53 -5.01 -12.86 1.23
C GLU A 53 -5.84 -13.89 0.44
N TYR A 54 -5.73 -13.88 -0.89
CA TYR A 54 -6.46 -14.79 -1.77
C TYR A 54 -5.55 -15.83 -2.43
N MET A 55 -4.58 -16.40 -1.68
CA MET A 55 -3.58 -17.34 -2.21
C MET A 55 -4.20 -18.49 -3.03
N LYS A 56 -5.34 -19.05 -2.59
CA LYS A 56 -6.01 -20.16 -3.30
C LYS A 56 -6.51 -19.73 -4.67
N GLN A 57 -7.16 -18.57 -4.76
CA GLN A 57 -7.65 -17.99 -6.00
C GLN A 57 -6.48 -17.57 -6.88
N MET A 58 -5.46 -16.91 -6.31
CA MET A 58 -4.27 -16.49 -7.01
C MET A 58 -3.50 -17.68 -7.60
N LYS A 59 -3.40 -18.80 -6.87
CA LYS A 59 -2.81 -20.05 -7.36
C LYS A 59 -3.63 -20.66 -8.50
N LYS A 60 -4.96 -20.52 -8.51
CA LYS A 60 -5.82 -20.97 -9.63
C LYS A 60 -5.61 -20.11 -10.89
N VAL A 61 -5.33 -18.82 -10.74
CA VAL A 61 -5.16 -17.90 -11.89
C VAL A 61 -3.73 -17.94 -12.44
N PHE A 62 -2.72 -17.88 -11.55
CA PHE A 62 -1.31 -17.70 -11.91
C PHE A 62 -0.44 -18.94 -11.66
N GLY A 63 -1.05 -20.06 -11.23
CA GLY A 63 -0.31 -21.27 -10.88
C GLY A 63 0.63 -21.05 -9.70
N GLN A 64 1.73 -21.80 -9.65
CA GLN A 64 2.78 -21.59 -8.63
C GLN A 64 3.50 -20.24 -8.77
N GLY A 65 3.38 -19.59 -9.93
CA GLY A 65 3.96 -18.28 -10.19
C GLY A 65 3.37 -17.13 -9.38
N PHE A 66 2.23 -17.33 -8.69
CA PHE A 66 1.59 -16.27 -7.92
C PHE A 66 2.49 -15.69 -6.81
N ILE A 67 3.39 -16.49 -6.23
CA ILE A 67 4.35 -15.99 -5.23
C ILE A 67 5.27 -14.95 -5.86
N ARG A 68 5.69 -15.14 -7.12
CA ARG A 68 6.46 -14.13 -7.86
C ARG A 68 5.64 -12.87 -8.07
N VAL A 69 4.37 -13.01 -8.46
CA VAL A 69 3.45 -11.87 -8.63
C VAL A 69 3.34 -11.06 -7.32
N HIS A 70 3.08 -11.72 -6.19
CA HIS A 70 3.05 -11.06 -4.88
C HIS A 70 4.37 -10.33 -4.56
N HIS A 71 5.51 -10.98 -4.75
CA HIS A 71 6.82 -10.34 -4.50
C HIS A 71 7.12 -9.19 -5.48
N HIS A 72 6.64 -9.22 -6.72
CA HIS A 72 6.78 -8.10 -7.65
C HIS A 72 5.92 -6.91 -7.18
N LEU A 73 4.65 -7.15 -6.84
CA LEU A 73 3.76 -6.12 -6.30
C LEU A 73 4.32 -5.51 -5.01
N ALA A 74 4.79 -6.35 -4.08
CA ALA A 74 5.40 -5.90 -2.84
C ALA A 74 6.67 -5.07 -3.09
N ARG A 75 7.57 -5.52 -3.99
CA ARG A 75 8.78 -4.76 -4.33
C ARG A 75 8.48 -3.41 -4.96
N LEU A 76 7.52 -3.33 -5.88
CA LEU A 76 7.09 -2.07 -6.47
C LEU A 76 6.52 -1.15 -5.39
N GLY A 77 5.60 -1.65 -4.57
CA GLY A 77 4.99 -0.88 -3.48
C GLY A 77 6.01 -0.33 -2.49
N ILE A 78 6.96 -1.15 -2.03
CA ILE A 78 8.00 -0.72 -1.09
C ILE A 78 8.98 0.26 -1.74
N SER A 79 9.36 0.04 -3.01
CA SER A 79 10.29 0.94 -3.70
C SER A 79 9.69 2.33 -3.86
N LEU A 80 8.41 2.41 -4.20
CA LEU A 80 7.68 3.67 -4.32
C LEU A 80 7.40 4.30 -2.96
N MET A 81 7.08 3.49 -1.94
CA MET A 81 6.95 3.96 -0.56
C MET A 81 8.26 4.52 -0.01
N LEU A 82 9.42 4.01 -0.44
CA LEU A 82 10.73 4.60 -0.11
C LEU A 82 10.97 5.88 -0.91
N LEU A 83 10.68 5.86 -2.21
CA LEU A 83 10.91 6.99 -3.10
C LEU A 83 10.11 8.24 -2.69
N HIS A 84 8.86 8.07 -2.25
CA HIS A 84 7.97 9.15 -1.82
C HIS A 84 8.61 10.05 -0.73
N PRO A 85 8.84 9.60 0.51
CA PRO A 85 9.43 10.45 1.56
C PRO A 85 10.87 10.87 1.24
N ILE A 86 11.61 10.14 0.39
CA ILE A 86 12.93 10.58 -0.08
C ILE A 86 12.79 11.80 -1.00
N ALA A 87 11.90 11.74 -2.00
CA ALA A 87 11.63 12.86 -2.91
C ALA A 87 11.14 14.08 -2.11
N PHE A 88 10.20 13.86 -1.18
CA PHE A 88 9.71 14.92 -0.30
C PHE A 88 10.79 15.50 0.62
N ALA A 89 11.69 14.68 1.16
CA ALA A 89 12.83 15.15 1.96
C ALA A 89 13.79 16.03 1.16
N PHE A 90 14.03 15.71 -0.12
CA PHE A 90 14.80 16.57 -1.02
C PHE A 90 14.06 17.88 -1.32
N GLU A 91 12.75 17.84 -1.54
CA GLU A 91 11.95 19.05 -1.76
C GLU A 91 11.97 19.98 -0.54
N LYS A 92 11.79 19.43 0.67
CA LYS A 92 11.78 20.18 1.92
C LYS A 92 13.16 20.43 2.53
N GLN A 93 14.22 19.90 1.93
CA GLN A 93 15.60 19.97 2.45
C GLN A 93 15.69 19.56 3.93
N SER A 94 14.95 18.52 4.31
CA SER A 94 14.86 18.09 5.71
C SER A 94 14.70 16.58 5.84
N ILE A 95 15.52 16.00 6.72
CA ILE A 95 15.38 14.59 7.13
C ILE A 95 14.27 14.39 8.16
N SER A 96 13.69 15.47 8.72
CA SER A 96 12.61 15.38 9.71
C SER A 96 11.35 14.70 9.15
N ILE A 97 11.23 14.60 7.82
CA ILE A 97 10.19 13.85 7.12
C ILE A 97 10.12 12.38 7.59
N PHE A 98 11.23 11.81 8.04
CA PHE A 98 11.27 10.43 8.54
C PHE A 98 10.95 10.31 10.03
N ILE A 99 10.83 11.41 10.78
CA ILE A 99 10.64 11.39 12.24
C ILE A 99 9.14 11.40 12.56
N PRO A 100 8.58 10.34 13.18
CA PRO A 100 7.16 10.31 13.55
C PRO A 100 6.79 11.41 14.54
N VAL A 101 5.60 11.99 14.36
CA VAL A 101 4.97 12.94 15.30
C VAL A 101 3.79 12.23 15.94
N PHE A 102 3.73 12.16 17.27
CA PHE A 102 2.70 11.39 18.00
C PHE A 102 1.61 12.25 18.65
N TYR A 103 1.81 13.56 18.72
CA TYR A 103 0.86 14.49 19.33
C TYR A 103 1.00 15.88 18.69
N PRO A 104 -0.10 16.61 18.46
CA PRO A 104 -1.51 16.25 18.70
C PRO A 104 -2.05 15.18 17.72
N LEU A 105 -3.21 14.60 18.04
CA LEU A 105 -3.79 13.50 17.25
C LEU A 105 -3.99 13.88 15.77
N MET A 106 -4.47 15.09 15.49
CA MET A 106 -4.69 15.52 14.10
C MET A 106 -3.38 15.54 13.30
N GLU A 107 -2.32 16.11 13.87
CA GLU A 107 -1.00 16.15 13.24
C GLU A 107 -0.40 14.73 13.09
N PHE A 108 -0.60 13.85 14.07
CA PHE A 108 -0.24 12.43 13.94
C PHE A 108 -0.97 11.77 12.76
N LEU A 109 -2.26 12.04 12.57
CA LEU A 109 -3.06 11.46 11.47
C LEU A 109 -2.68 12.04 10.11
N GLU A 110 -2.46 13.35 10.03
CA GLU A 110 -1.96 14.03 8.82
C GLU A 110 -0.58 13.52 8.44
N LEU A 111 0.29 13.24 9.42
CA LEU A 111 1.64 12.73 9.22
C LEU A 111 1.73 11.21 9.40
N ALA A 112 0.61 10.49 9.34
CA ALA A 112 0.55 9.05 9.63
C ALA A 112 1.37 8.19 8.64
N GLY A 113 1.76 8.73 7.49
CA GLY A 113 2.73 8.14 6.59
C GLY A 113 4.08 7.86 7.27
N ARG A 114 4.51 8.69 8.23
CA ARG A 114 5.77 8.53 8.96
C ARG A 114 5.80 7.28 9.84
N PRO A 115 4.86 7.04 10.78
CA PRO A 115 4.82 5.77 11.50
C PRO A 115 4.50 4.58 10.59
N ALA A 116 3.64 4.75 9.56
CA ALA A 116 3.32 3.67 8.63
C ALA A 116 4.54 3.15 7.85
N PHE A 117 5.46 4.04 7.48
CA PHE A 117 6.75 3.69 6.86
C PHE A 117 7.51 2.64 7.66
N TYR A 118 7.67 2.85 8.97
CA TYR A 118 8.36 1.90 9.85
C TYR A 118 7.59 0.60 10.01
N LEU A 119 6.25 0.66 10.12
CA LEU A 119 5.41 -0.54 10.20
C LEU A 119 5.58 -1.44 8.97
N ILE A 120 5.62 -0.85 7.77
CA ILE A 120 5.86 -1.60 6.52
C ILE A 120 7.26 -2.20 6.52
N ILE A 121 8.30 -1.42 6.84
CA ILE A 121 9.68 -1.94 6.88
C ILE A 121 9.79 -3.15 7.81
N ILE A 122 9.21 -3.06 9.01
CA ILE A 122 9.18 -4.16 9.99
C ILE A 122 8.40 -5.37 9.44
N ALA A 123 7.22 -5.13 8.84
CA ALA A 123 6.39 -6.18 8.28
C ALA A 123 7.07 -6.92 7.10
N VAL A 124 7.78 -6.17 6.25
CA VAL A 124 8.56 -6.68 5.12
C VAL A 124 9.77 -7.47 5.62
N ALA A 125 10.52 -6.92 6.58
CA ALA A 125 11.65 -7.60 7.19
C ALA A 125 11.23 -8.96 7.77
N ALA A 126 10.08 -9.02 8.45
CA ALA A 126 9.53 -10.28 8.94
C ALA A 126 9.28 -11.30 7.81
N GLY A 127 8.74 -10.86 6.66
CA GLY A 127 8.50 -11.72 5.49
C GLY A 127 9.79 -12.21 4.81
N VAL A 128 10.81 -11.35 4.74
CA VAL A 128 12.15 -11.67 4.20
C VAL A 128 12.86 -12.67 5.11
N TYR A 129 12.92 -12.39 6.41
CA TYR A 129 13.58 -13.23 7.41
C TYR A 129 12.69 -14.33 7.99
N ARG A 130 11.60 -14.70 7.31
CA ARG A 130 10.61 -15.68 7.79
C ARG A 130 11.19 -17.03 8.22
N LYS A 131 12.32 -17.45 7.66
CA LYS A 131 13.04 -18.69 8.03
C LYS A 131 13.66 -18.62 9.43
N HIS A 132 14.00 -17.43 9.92
CA HIS A 132 14.56 -17.22 11.27
C HIS A 132 13.45 -17.01 12.32
N PHE A 133 12.29 -16.50 11.91
CA PHE A 133 11.15 -16.18 12.80
C PHE A 133 9.94 -17.08 12.54
N ILE A 134 10.16 -18.39 12.35
CA ILE A 134 9.19 -19.37 11.81
C ILE A 134 7.78 -19.26 12.41
N ARG A 135 7.67 -19.00 13.73
CA ARG A 135 6.36 -18.93 14.43
C ARG A 135 5.76 -17.54 14.56
N LYS A 136 6.55 -16.47 14.42
CA LYS A 136 6.10 -15.08 14.69
C LYS A 136 6.01 -14.20 13.45
N TRP A 137 6.68 -14.57 12.35
CA TRP A 137 6.77 -13.71 11.17
C TRP A 137 5.40 -13.32 10.60
N LYS A 138 4.42 -14.23 10.57
CA LYS A 138 3.05 -13.92 10.09
C LYS A 138 2.38 -12.84 10.95
N LYS A 139 2.52 -12.92 12.27
CA LYS A 139 1.95 -11.94 13.21
C LYS A 139 2.55 -10.56 13.01
N ILE A 140 3.86 -10.48 12.80
CA ILE A 140 4.56 -9.23 12.52
C ILE A 140 4.20 -8.72 11.12
N HIS A 141 4.04 -9.62 10.14
CA HIS A 141 3.64 -9.26 8.78
C HIS A 141 2.23 -8.67 8.72
N TYR A 142 1.35 -8.97 9.70
CA TYR A 142 0.04 -8.32 9.83
C TYR A 142 0.12 -6.83 10.19
N LEU A 143 1.28 -6.29 10.55
CA LEU A 143 1.47 -4.84 10.67
C LEU A 143 1.20 -4.09 9.35
N ASN A 144 1.20 -4.78 8.20
CA ASN A 144 0.77 -4.18 6.94
C ASN A 144 -0.68 -3.67 6.98
N TYR A 145 -1.58 -4.27 7.77
CA TYR A 145 -2.97 -3.81 7.90
C TYR A 145 -3.10 -2.44 8.58
N PRO A 146 -2.61 -2.23 9.82
CA PRO A 146 -2.64 -0.91 10.43
C PRO A 146 -1.79 0.09 9.64
N ALA A 147 -0.67 -0.32 9.02
CA ALA A 147 0.10 0.58 8.16
C ALA A 147 -0.70 1.06 6.95
N PHE A 148 -1.42 0.16 6.28
CA PHE A 148 -2.28 0.51 5.14
C PHE A 148 -3.40 1.49 5.55
N LEU A 149 -4.00 1.30 6.72
CA LEU A 149 -5.00 2.22 7.26
C LEU A 149 -4.42 3.60 7.56
N LEU A 150 -3.23 3.65 8.17
CA LEU A 150 -2.53 4.92 8.42
C LEU A 150 -2.17 5.65 7.13
N ILE A 151 -1.74 4.93 6.08
CA ILE A 151 -1.47 5.52 4.76
C ILE A 151 -2.75 6.05 4.13
N PHE A 152 -3.86 5.31 4.23
CA PHE A 152 -5.16 5.81 3.77
C PHE A 152 -5.51 7.13 4.46
N ILE A 153 -5.47 7.19 5.80
CA ILE A 153 -5.80 8.40 6.57
C ILE A 153 -4.87 9.55 6.18
N HIS A 154 -3.56 9.31 6.13
CA HIS A 154 -2.56 10.28 5.69
C HIS A 154 -2.92 10.85 4.30
N SER A 155 -3.10 9.97 3.30
CA SER A 155 -3.45 10.41 1.94
C SER A 155 -4.80 11.10 1.86
N TRP A 156 -5.77 10.71 2.69
CA TRP A 156 -7.10 11.32 2.73
C TRP A 156 -7.09 12.73 3.30
N LEU A 157 -6.25 12.97 4.31
CA LEU A 157 -6.18 14.27 4.97
C LEU A 157 -5.36 15.30 4.20
N ILE A 158 -4.25 14.87 3.59
CA ILE A 158 -3.30 15.82 2.97
C ILE A 158 -3.05 15.59 1.48
N GLY A 159 -3.58 14.52 0.89
CA GLY A 159 -3.33 14.17 -0.51
C GLY A 159 -4.14 15.04 -1.48
N THR A 160 -3.44 15.90 -2.22
CA THR A 160 -4.06 16.83 -3.19
C THR A 160 -4.76 16.12 -4.36
N ASP A 161 -4.25 14.96 -4.77
CA ASP A 161 -4.86 14.10 -5.80
C ASP A 161 -6.23 13.53 -5.43
N LEU A 162 -6.52 13.45 -4.13
CA LEU A 162 -7.78 12.93 -3.61
C LEU A 162 -8.88 14.00 -3.57
N ASN A 163 -8.70 15.14 -4.22
CA ASN A 163 -9.77 16.11 -4.46
C ASN A 163 -10.73 15.69 -5.60
N SER A 164 -10.32 14.73 -6.44
CA SER A 164 -11.18 14.15 -7.47
C SER A 164 -12.15 13.11 -6.88
N GLY A 165 -13.45 13.24 -7.16
CA GLY A 165 -14.45 12.28 -6.68
C GLY A 165 -14.19 10.84 -7.13
N ILE A 166 -13.59 10.64 -8.31
CA ILE A 166 -13.18 9.31 -8.79
C ILE A 166 -12.02 8.76 -7.93
N MET A 167 -11.03 9.60 -7.61
CA MET A 167 -9.90 9.19 -6.78
C MET A 167 -10.35 8.85 -5.35
N GLN A 168 -11.24 9.66 -4.78
CA GLN A 168 -11.85 9.40 -3.47
C GLN A 168 -12.57 8.05 -3.45
N LEU A 169 -13.41 7.79 -4.45
CA LEU A 169 -14.12 6.52 -4.57
C LEU A 169 -13.14 5.34 -4.64
N LEU A 170 -12.10 5.43 -5.46
CA LEU A 170 -11.08 4.38 -5.57
C LEU A 170 -10.37 4.14 -4.23
N TRP A 171 -9.94 5.21 -3.55
CA TRP A 171 -9.23 5.11 -2.27
C TRP A 171 -10.08 4.48 -1.17
N VAL A 172 -11.34 4.93 -1.05
CA VAL A 172 -12.30 4.40 -0.08
C VAL A 172 -12.62 2.94 -0.40
N CYS A 173 -12.85 2.58 -1.66
CA CYS A 173 -13.09 1.19 -2.04
C CYS A 173 -11.91 0.29 -1.65
N MET A 174 -10.67 0.71 -1.91
CA MET A 174 -9.48 -0.05 -1.51
C MET A 174 -9.39 -0.22 0.01
N ALA A 175 -9.61 0.87 0.77
CA ALA A 175 -9.60 0.83 2.24
C ALA A 175 -10.68 -0.10 2.81
N LEU A 176 -11.92 0.00 2.31
CA LEU A 176 -13.04 -0.84 2.72
C LEU A 176 -12.79 -2.31 2.39
N VAL A 177 -12.22 -2.62 1.23
CA VAL A 177 -11.88 -4.00 0.84
C VAL A 177 -10.86 -4.58 1.82
N ILE A 178 -9.78 -3.85 2.15
CA ILE A 178 -8.77 -4.34 3.10
C ILE A 178 -9.35 -4.49 4.51
N ALA A 179 -10.15 -3.52 4.97
CA ALA A 179 -10.82 -3.58 6.26
C ALA A 179 -11.77 -4.79 6.36
N ALA A 180 -12.61 -5.00 5.33
CA ALA A 180 -13.52 -6.14 5.27
C ALA A 180 -12.78 -7.48 5.27
N ILE A 181 -11.68 -7.59 4.52
CA ILE A 181 -10.83 -8.78 4.52
C ILE A 181 -10.26 -9.05 5.90
N PHE A 182 -9.72 -8.01 6.56
CA PHE A 182 -9.14 -8.13 7.89
C PHE A 182 -10.17 -8.61 8.91
N VAL A 183 -11.33 -7.96 8.96
CA VAL A 183 -12.42 -8.33 9.88
C VAL A 183 -12.88 -9.76 9.61
N HIS A 184 -13.19 -10.10 8.35
CA HIS A 184 -13.75 -11.41 8.02
C HIS A 184 -12.76 -12.56 8.23
N LYS A 185 -11.50 -12.41 7.82
CA LYS A 185 -10.53 -13.52 7.83
C LYS A 185 -9.69 -13.60 9.11
N HIS A 186 -9.50 -12.50 9.83
CA HIS A 186 -8.61 -12.47 10.99
C HIS A 186 -9.34 -12.23 12.32
N ILE A 187 -10.54 -11.65 12.31
CA ILE A 187 -11.37 -11.49 13.52
C ILE A 187 -12.46 -12.56 13.57
N ILE A 188 -13.30 -12.67 12.54
CA ILE A 188 -14.47 -13.55 12.54
C ILE A 188 -14.07 -15.01 12.27
N ASN A 189 -13.20 -15.27 11.29
CA ASN A 189 -12.83 -16.63 10.88
C ASN A 189 -11.32 -16.92 10.84
N PRO A 190 -10.61 -16.81 11.99
CA PRO A 190 -9.16 -16.91 12.05
C PRO A 190 -8.60 -18.30 11.69
N ARG A 191 -9.42 -19.36 11.69
CA ARG A 191 -8.96 -20.76 11.49
C ARG A 191 -8.68 -21.14 10.03
N LYS A 192 -9.04 -20.30 9.05
CA LYS A 192 -8.83 -20.59 7.61
C LYS A 192 -7.61 -19.88 6.98
N SER A 193 -6.89 -19.03 7.73
CA SER A 193 -5.78 -18.20 7.22
C SER A 193 -4.37 -18.70 7.61
N MET A 194 -4.24 -19.77 8.41
CA MET A 194 -2.94 -20.37 8.77
C MET A 194 -2.42 -21.40 7.78
#